data_AF-A0ABD5XKV4-F1
#
_entry.id   AF-A0ABD5XKV4-F1
#
_cell.length_a   1.000
_cell.length_b   1.000
_cell.length_c   1.000
_cell.angle_alpha   90.00
_cell.angle_beta   90.00
_cell.angle_gamma   90.00
#
_symmetry.space_group_name_H-M   'P 1'
#
loop_
_entity.id
_entity.type
_entity.pdbx_description
1 polymer ?
#
loop_
_entity_poly.entity_id
_entity_poly.type
_entity_poly.pdbx_seq_one_letter_code
_entity_poly.pdbx_strand_id
1 'polypeptide(L)'
;MGVRPEDFEDAALVDDPDPERSMAVHVGVVEPMGPHKDLAVRPVGREDDPDAEFTARVSNATGATEGDRLTLLVDTSNAHLFDRATGDNLTV
;
A
#
# COMPACT_ATOMS: atom_id res chain seq x y z
N MET A 1 -9.84 -9.35 -0.62
CA MET A 1 -9.97 -7.89 -0.62
C MET A 1 -8.98 -7.35 -1.63
N GLY A 2 -9.38 -6.37 -2.43
CA GLY A 2 -8.51 -5.65 -3.35
C GLY A 2 -8.58 -4.15 -3.05
N VAL A 3 -7.43 -3.51 -3.13
CA VAL A 3 -7.22 -2.06 -3.01
C VAL A 3 -6.37 -1.66 -4.20
N ARG A 4 -6.63 -0.51 -4.83
CA ARG A 4 -5.82 -0.08 -5.97
C ARG A 4 -4.49 0.49 -5.47
N PRO A 5 -3.39 0.36 -6.23
CA PRO A 5 -2.12 0.97 -5.85
C PRO A 5 -2.23 2.48 -5.57
N GLU A 6 -3.06 3.21 -6.31
CA GLU A 6 -3.29 4.64 -6.14
C GLU A 6 -4.13 5.03 -4.91
N ASP A 7 -4.73 4.05 -4.20
CA ASP A 7 -5.46 4.30 -2.96
C ASP A 7 -4.53 4.29 -1.73
N PHE A 8 -3.21 4.26 -1.92
CA PHE A 8 -2.22 4.33 -0.85
C PHE A 8 -1.55 5.71 -0.80
N GLU A 9 -1.21 6.19 0.40
CA GLU A 9 -0.44 7.41 0.60
C GLU A 9 0.62 7.20 1.68
N ASP A 10 1.76 7.89 1.58
CA ASP A 10 2.76 7.88 2.64
C ASP A 10 2.26 8.70 3.83
N ALA A 11 2.13 8.08 5.00
CA ALA A 11 1.65 8.76 6.20
C ALA A 11 2.55 9.94 6.61
N ALA A 12 3.83 9.95 6.22
CA ALA A 12 4.73 11.07 6.46
C ALA A 12 4.38 12.34 5.68
N LEU A 13 3.51 12.23 4.66
CA LEU A 13 3.08 13.35 3.81
C LEU A 13 1.68 13.88 4.17
N VAL A 14 1.00 13.26 5.15
CA VAL A 14 -0.36 13.61 5.56
C VAL A 14 -0.34 14.25 6.94
N ASP A 15 -1.03 15.38 7.08
CA ASP A 15 -1.26 16.00 8.38
C ASP A 15 -2.25 15.16 9.21
N ASP A 16 -1.86 14.78 10.44
CA ASP A 16 -2.67 13.97 11.37
C ASP A 16 -3.19 12.64 10.77
N PRO A 17 -2.29 11.69 10.44
CA PRO A 17 -2.66 10.44 9.80
C PRO A 17 -3.50 9.54 10.74
N ASP A 18 -4.63 9.04 10.24
CA ASP A 18 -5.51 8.14 10.99
C ASP A 18 -4.83 6.76 11.20
N PRO A 19 -4.50 6.38 12.46
CA PRO A 19 -3.82 5.13 12.74
C PRO A 19 -4.68 3.90 12.40
N GLU A 20 -6.02 3.99 12.43
CA GLU A 20 -6.92 2.88 12.10
C GLU A 20 -6.92 2.55 10.59
N ARG A 21 -6.48 3.51 9.78
CA ARG A 21 -6.36 3.40 8.31
C ARG A 21 -4.91 3.27 7.86
N SER A 22 -4.01 2.95 8.78
CA SER A 22 -2.58 2.87 8.52
C SER A 22 -2.06 1.43 8.62
N MET A 23 -1.00 1.12 7.87
CA MET A 23 -0.26 -0.13 8.00
C MET A 23 1.24 0.09 7.85
N ALA A 24 2.02 -0.60 8.67
CA ALA A 24 3.47 -0.61 8.56
C ALA A 24 3.91 -1.61 7.48
N VAL A 25 4.80 -1.18 6.59
CA VAL A 25 5.32 -1.98 5.48
C VAL A 25 6.84 -1.88 5.37
N HIS A 26 7.47 -2.91 4.80
CA HIS A 26 8.85 -2.91 4.35
C HIS A 26 8.91 -2.68 2.84
N VAL A 27 9.77 -1.79 2.38
CA VAL A 27 9.98 -1.49 0.95
C VAL A 27 10.99 -2.45 0.36
N GLY A 28 10.55 -3.24 -0.63
CA GLY A 28 11.43 -4.11 -1.41
C GLY A 28 11.96 -3.44 -2.66
N VAL A 29 11.13 -2.70 -3.39
CA VAL A 29 11.53 -2.02 -4.63
C VAL A 29 10.91 -0.63 -4.69
N VAL A 30 11.67 0.33 -5.24
CA VAL A 30 11.22 1.69 -5.51
C VAL A 30 11.35 1.99 -7.00
N GLU A 31 10.24 2.29 -7.67
CA GLU A 31 10.20 2.59 -9.10
C GLU A 31 9.72 4.05 -9.32
N PRO A 32 10.63 5.00 -9.58
CA PRO A 32 10.25 6.39 -9.84
C PRO A 32 9.63 6.56 -11.24
N MET A 33 8.41 7.09 -11.28
CA MET A 33 7.62 7.22 -12.52
C MET A 33 7.37 8.68 -12.92
N GLY A 34 8.09 9.63 -12.31
CA GLY A 34 7.94 11.07 -12.52
C GLY A 34 7.18 11.73 -11.38
N PRO A 35 5.83 11.85 -11.45
CA PRO A 35 5.05 12.50 -10.38
C PRO A 35 4.74 11.57 -9.19
N HIS A 36 4.95 10.27 -9.33
CA HIS A 36 4.75 9.26 -8.29
C HIS A 36 5.90 8.25 -8.28
N LYS A 37 5.94 7.43 -7.22
CA LYS A 37 6.75 6.22 -7.14
C LYS A 37 5.83 5.04 -6.95
N ASP A 38 6.05 3.97 -7.71
CA ASP A 38 5.43 2.67 -7.44
C ASP A 38 6.37 1.89 -6.52
N LEU A 39 5.85 1.40 -5.40
CA LEU A 39 6.59 0.69 -4.36
C LEU A 39 6.11 -0.77 -4.32
N ALA A 40 7.03 -1.72 -4.44
CA ALA A 40 6.75 -3.10 -4.07
C ALA A 40 7.02 -3.24 -2.57
N VAL A 41 5.98 -3.53 -1.79
CA VAL A 41 6.04 -3.53 -0.33
C VAL A 41 5.47 -4.81 0.26
N ARG A 42 5.92 -5.16 1.46
CA ARG A 42 5.38 -6.26 2.27
C ARG A 42 4.94 -5.74 3.63
N PRO A 43 3.83 -6.23 4.22
CA PRO A 43 3.48 -5.89 5.60
C PRO A 43 4.60 -6.26 6.58
N VAL A 44 4.86 -5.40 7.57
CA VAL A 44 5.79 -5.73 8.66
C VAL A 44 5.29 -6.97 9.41
N GLY A 45 6.19 -7.91 9.69
CA GLY A 45 5.88 -9.23 10.26
C GLY A 45 5.50 -10.30 9.22
N ARG A 46 5.50 -9.95 7.93
CA ARG A 46 5.30 -10.88 6.79
C ARG A 46 6.36 -10.71 5.70
N GLU A 47 7.54 -10.24 6.06
CA GLU A 47 8.63 -9.97 5.12
C GLU A 47 9.09 -11.22 4.35
N ASP A 48 9.00 -12.41 4.97
CA ASP A 48 9.40 -13.68 4.37
C ASP A 48 8.30 -14.34 3.51
N ASP A 49 7.10 -13.77 3.47
CA ASP A 49 5.97 -14.28 2.69
C ASP A 49 5.94 -13.60 1.31
N PRO A 50 6.32 -14.31 0.22
CA PRO A 50 6.31 -13.73 -1.12
C PRO A 50 4.89 -13.40 -1.60
N ASP A 51 3.86 -14.09 -1.09
CA ASP A 51 2.47 -13.86 -1.47
C ASP A 51 1.86 -12.63 -0.75
N ALA A 52 2.57 -12.08 0.25
CA ALA A 52 2.17 -10.87 0.95
C ALA A 52 2.66 -9.58 0.29
N GLU A 53 3.42 -9.66 -0.81
CA GLU A 53 3.85 -8.48 -1.56
C GLU A 53 2.69 -7.84 -2.30
N PHE A 54 2.62 -6.50 -2.24
CA PHE A 54 1.68 -5.71 -3.03
C PHE A 54 2.32 -4.41 -3.49
N THR A 55 1.69 -3.77 -4.49
CA THR A 55 2.13 -2.49 -5.03
C THR A 55 1.35 -1.35 -4.41
N ALA A 56 2.07 -0.33 -3.92
CA ALA A 56 1.51 0.95 -3.51
C ALA A 56 2.08 2.06 -4.39
N ARG A 57 1.22 2.92 -4.91
CA ARG A 57 1.62 4.13 -5.65
C ARG A 57 1.51 5.30 -4.70
N VAL A 58 2.63 5.98 -4.48
CA VAL A 58 2.72 7.13 -3.56
C VAL A 58 3.28 8.36 -4.27
N SER A 59 3.05 9.55 -3.71
CA SER A 59 3.61 10.79 -4.22
C SER A 59 5.14 10.72 -4.36
N ASN A 60 5.70 11.32 -5.42
CA ASN A 60 7.16 11.40 -5.57
C ASN A 60 7.83 12.23 -4.45
N ALA A 61 7.06 12.98 -3.66
CA ALA A 61 7.55 13.67 -2.47
C ALA A 61 7.95 12.72 -1.32
N THR A 62 7.55 11.45 -1.38
CA THR A 62 7.94 10.45 -0.36
C THR A 62 9.46 10.31 -0.26
N GLY A 63 9.94 10.12 0.96
CA GLY A 63 11.33 9.79 1.25
C GLY A 63 11.69 8.31 1.03
N ALA A 64 10.74 7.47 0.61
CA ALA A 64 10.93 6.02 0.53
C ALA A 64 12.17 5.60 -0.28
N THR A 65 12.98 4.73 0.33
CA THR A 65 14.08 4.00 -0.29
C THR A 65 13.96 2.49 -0.06
N GLU A 66 14.61 1.69 -0.90
CA GLU A 66 14.65 0.24 -0.75
C GLU A 66 15.25 -0.15 0.61
N GLY A 67 14.59 -1.08 1.31
CA GLY A 67 14.95 -1.51 2.67
C GLY A 67 14.29 -0.70 3.80
N ASP A 68 13.60 0.40 3.48
CA ASP A 68 12.93 1.22 4.49
C ASP A 68 11.70 0.52 5.08
N ARG A 69 11.35 0.97 6.28
CA ARG A 69 10.02 0.75 6.85
C ARG A 69 9.21 2.04 6.75
N LEU A 70 8.06 1.96 6.11
CA LEU A 70 7.12 3.08 6.00
C LEU A 70 5.77 2.73 6.63
N THR A 71 5.00 3.77 6.92
CA THR A 71 3.59 3.64 7.27
C THR A 71 2.78 4.13 6.09
N LEU A 72 1.99 3.24 5.49
CA LEU A 72 1.07 3.58 4.42
C LEU A 72 -0.32 3.81 4.99
N LEU A 73 -0.95 4.91 4.59
CA LEU A 73 -2.38 5.12 4.74
C LEU A 73 -3.12 4.43 3.58
N VAL A 74 -4.33 3.96 3.86
CA VAL A 74 -5.16 3.28 2.86
C VAL A 74 -6.51 3.97 2.72
N ASP A 75 -6.84 4.37 1.49
CA ASP A 75 -8.20 4.74 1.13
C ASP A 75 -9.09 3.50 0.92
N THR A 76 -9.91 3.19 1.92
CA THR A 76 -10.83 2.05 1.84
C THR A 76 -12.16 2.39 1.16
N SER A 77 -12.36 3.65 0.75
CA SER A 77 -13.58 4.09 0.04
C SER A 77 -13.76 3.37 -1.29
N ASN A 78 -12.66 2.96 -1.93
CA ASN A 78 -12.65 2.20 -3.19
C ASN A 78 -12.23 0.73 -2.99
N ALA A 79 -12.19 0.25 -1.75
CA ALA A 79 -11.84 -1.14 -1.48
C ALA A 79 -12.92 -2.09 -2.00
N HIS A 80 -12.48 -3.22 -2.55
CA HIS A 80 -13.38 -4.25 -3.06
C HIS A 80 -13.21 -5.56 -2.30
N LEU A 81 -14.33 -6.18 -1.91
CA LEU A 81 -14.39 -7.52 -1.36
C LEU A 81 -14.74 -8.52 -2.46
N PHE A 82 -14.08 -9.67 -2.42
CA PHE A 82 -14.26 -10.73 -3.40
C PHE A 82 -14.58 -12.03 -2.66
N ASP A 83 -15.54 -12.79 -3.17
CA ASP A 83 -15.79 -14.14 -2.70
C ASP A 83 -14.61 -15.05 -3.07
N ARG A 84 -14.08 -15.78 -2.10
CA ARG A 84 -12.88 -16.61 -2.30
C ARG A 84 -13.17 -17.87 -3.13
N ALA A 85 -14.40 -18.39 -3.11
CA ALA A 85 -14.77 -19.61 -3.81
C ALA A 85 -15.17 -19.32 -5.27
N THR A 86 -15.89 -18.23 -5.52
CA THR A 86 -16.41 -17.90 -6.86
C THR A 86 -15.60 -16.81 -7.57
N GLY A 87 -14.95 -15.91 -6.83
CA GLY A 87 -14.27 -14.73 -7.37
C GLY A 87 -15.18 -13.53 -7.62
N ASP A 88 -16.47 -13.62 -7.25
CA ASP A 88 -17.43 -12.54 -7.47
C ASP A 88 -17.10 -11.31 -6.61
N ASN A 89 -17.29 -10.11 -7.17
CA ASN A 89 -17.21 -8.87 -6.40
C ASN A 89 -18.45 -8.74 -5.50
N LEU A 90 -18.24 -8.60 -4.20
CA LEU A 90 -19.26 -8.48 -3.17
C LEU A 90 -19.57 -7.03 -2.78
N THR A 91 -18.84 -6.08 -3.35
CA THR A 91 -18.96 -4.64 -3.15
C THR A 91 -19.69 -4.02 -4.34
N VAL A 92 -20.67 -3.15 -4.06
CA VAL A 92 -21.51 -2.46 -5.05
C VAL A 92 -21.11 -1.01 -5.23
#